data_AF-A0A1M6VI10-F1
#
_entry.id   AF-A0A1M6VI10-F1
#
_cell.length_a   1.000
_cell.length_b   1.000
_cell.length_c   1.000
_cell.angle_alpha   90.00
_cell.angle_beta   90.00
_cell.angle_gamma   90.00
#
_symmetry.space_group_name_H-M   'P 1'
#
loop_
_entity.id
_entity.type
_entity.pdbx_description
1 polymer ?
#
loop_
_entity_poly.entity_id
_entity_poly.type
_entity_poly.pdbx_seq_one_letter_code
_entity_poly.pdbx_strand_id
1 'polypeptide(L)'
;MGFGWSSFDIISKPLWTAPYALITSGLFMWVLALLQLGFMLVPDIMENIFCICRNFGRNALLMYILSELVQSFLWSLKTPDGELVYPWLWEISVKDCGSTAFSILLFSMMWILFWRIPARLLARRGILLRL
;
A
#
# COMPACT_ATOMS: atom_id res chain seq x y z
N MET A 1 -9.24 -7.30 -27.07
CA MET A 1 -10.52 -6.59 -27.29
C MET A 1 -10.38 -5.08 -27.14
N GLY A 2 -9.92 -4.53 -26.00
CA GLY A 2 -9.82 -3.07 -25.85
C GLY A 2 -8.82 -2.36 -26.77
N PHE A 3 -7.70 -3.00 -27.13
CA PHE A 3 -6.75 -2.44 -28.12
C PHE A 3 -7.36 -2.30 -29.52
N GLY A 4 -8.26 -3.23 -29.90
CA GLY A 4 -8.97 -3.17 -31.18
C GLY A 4 -10.06 -2.10 -31.19
N TRP A 5 -10.73 -1.88 -30.06
CA TRP A 5 -11.69 -0.78 -29.89
C TRP A 5 -11.04 0.60 -29.89
N SER A 6 -9.79 0.70 -29.40
CA SER A 6 -9.01 1.95 -29.43
C SER A 6 -8.76 2.47 -30.85
N SER A 7 -8.76 1.61 -31.86
CA SER A 7 -8.56 2.02 -33.27
C SER A 7 -9.80 2.62 -33.92
N PHE A 8 -10.99 2.39 -33.35
CA PHE A 8 -12.27 2.91 -33.87
C PHE A 8 -12.85 4.06 -33.04
N ASP A 9 -12.24 4.38 -31.89
CA ASP A 9 -12.73 5.40 -30.96
C ASP A 9 -11.91 6.69 -31.05
N ILE A 10 -12.48 7.70 -31.73
CA ILE A 10 -11.83 8.98 -32.11
C ILE A 10 -11.56 9.91 -30.91
N ILE A 11 -12.23 9.69 -29.76
CA ILE A 11 -12.13 10.58 -28.57
C ILE A 11 -11.54 9.80 -27.40
N SER A 12 -10.36 9.21 -27.60
CA SER A 12 -9.66 8.46 -26.56
C SER A 12 -8.90 9.40 -25.59
N LYS A 13 -9.62 10.15 -24.74
CA LYS A 13 -9.00 10.82 -23.59
C LYS A 13 -8.61 9.79 -22.50
N PRO A 14 -7.41 9.87 -21.91
CA PRO A 14 -6.77 8.79 -21.14
C PRO A 14 -7.38 8.45 -19.76
N LEU A 15 -8.55 8.96 -19.38
CA LEU A 15 -9.15 8.66 -18.07
C LEU A 15 -10.56 8.03 -18.11
N TRP A 16 -11.33 8.12 -19.21
CA TRP A 16 -12.76 7.77 -19.20
C TRP A 16 -13.30 7.20 -20.53
N THR A 17 -12.50 6.42 -21.26
CA THR A 17 -12.94 5.84 -22.54
C THR A 17 -13.18 4.34 -22.46
N ALA A 18 -14.16 3.87 -23.25
CA ALA A 18 -14.54 2.46 -23.34
C ALA A 18 -13.34 1.49 -23.51
N PRO A 19 -12.34 1.75 -24.37
CA PRO A 19 -11.16 0.88 -24.49
C PRO A 19 -10.30 0.83 -23.21
N TYR A 20 -10.10 1.97 -22.53
CA TYR A 20 -9.36 2.01 -21.26
C TYR A 20 -10.09 1.24 -20.16
N ALA A 21 -11.40 1.43 -20.03
CA ALA A 21 -12.24 0.70 -19.08
C ALA A 21 -12.24 -0.82 -19.37
N LEU A 22 -12.31 -1.23 -20.64
CA LEU A 22 -12.25 -2.64 -21.04
C LEU A 22 -10.88 -3.28 -20.75
N ILE A 23 -9.78 -2.56 -20.99
CA ILE A 23 -8.43 -3.07 -20.69
C ILE A 23 -8.23 -3.19 -19.18
N THR A 24 -8.58 -2.15 -18.43
CA THR A 24 -8.40 -2.14 -16.97
C THR A 24 -9.28 -3.18 -16.27
N SER A 25 -10.56 -3.29 -16.63
CA SER A 25 -11.45 -4.33 -16.10
C SER A 25 -11.00 -5.74 -16.48
N GLY A 26 -10.57 -5.97 -17.73
CA GLY A 26 -10.02 -7.25 -18.16
C GLY A 26 -8.76 -7.63 -17.38
N LEU A 27 -7.87 -6.67 -17.13
CA LEU A 27 -6.68 -6.87 -16.32
C LEU A 27 -7.03 -7.17 -14.85
N PHE A 28 -8.01 -6.47 -14.27
CA PHE A 28 -8.49 -6.77 -12.91
C PHE A 28 -9.13 -8.15 -12.81
N MET A 29 -9.91 -8.59 -13.80
CA MET A 29 -10.44 -9.95 -13.84
C MET A 29 -9.33 -10.99 -13.90
N TRP A 30 -8.29 -10.74 -14.70
CA TRP A 30 -7.12 -11.62 -14.77
C TRP A 30 -6.36 -11.71 -13.44
N VAL A 31 -6.12 -10.57 -12.79
CA VAL A 31 -5.48 -10.52 -11.46
C VAL A 31 -6.32 -11.29 -10.44
N LEU A 32 -7.64 -11.12 -10.46
CA LEU A 32 -8.56 -11.81 -9.56
C LEU A 32 -8.58 -13.32 -9.82
N ALA A 33 -8.54 -13.74 -11.07
CA ALA A 33 -8.42 -15.16 -11.44
C ALA A 33 -7.11 -15.78 -10.94
N LEU A 34 -5.99 -15.07 -11.06
CA LEU A 34 -4.70 -15.53 -10.53
C LEU A 34 -4.69 -15.62 -9.01
N LEU A 35 -5.28 -14.64 -8.31
CA LEU A 35 -5.45 -14.69 -6.87
C LEU A 35 -6.28 -15.90 -6.45
N GLN A 36 -7.43 -16.11 -7.10
CA GLN A 36 -8.31 -17.25 -6.84
C GLN A 36 -7.59 -18.58 -7.04
N LEU A 37 -6.83 -18.71 -8.14
CA LEU A 37 -6.04 -19.90 -8.43
C LEU A 37 -4.95 -20.11 -7.38
N GLY A 38 -4.27 -19.04 -6.95
CA GLY A 38 -3.28 -19.10 -5.88
C GLY A 38 -3.86 -19.61 -4.56
N PHE A 39 -5.03 -19.10 -4.16
CA PHE A 39 -5.71 -19.55 -2.95
C PHE A 39 -6.19 -21.00 -3.03
N MET A 40 -6.50 -21.50 -4.24
CA MET A 40 -6.87 -22.89 -4.46
C MET A 40 -5.67 -23.84 -4.46
N LEU A 41 -4.57 -23.50 -5.14
CA LEU A 41 -3.40 -24.39 -5.28
C LEU A 41 -2.52 -24.38 -4.03
N VAL A 42 -2.31 -23.21 -3.42
CA VAL A 42 -1.34 -23.04 -2.33
C VAL A 42 -1.91 -22.17 -1.21
N PRO A 43 -2.97 -22.65 -0.53
CA PRO A 43 -3.70 -21.87 0.46
C PRO A 43 -2.81 -21.37 1.59
N ASP A 44 -1.89 -22.21 2.09
CA ASP A 44 -1.03 -21.87 3.23
C ASP A 44 -0.08 -20.70 2.92
N ILE A 45 0.52 -20.69 1.73
CA ILE A 45 1.43 -19.61 1.30
C ILE A 45 0.64 -18.33 1.06
N MET A 46 -0.50 -18.42 0.37
CA MET A 46 -1.34 -17.25 0.13
C MET A 46 -1.87 -16.65 1.43
N GLU A 47 -2.32 -17.48 2.37
CA GLU A 47 -2.79 -16.99 3.66
C GLU A 47 -1.65 -16.28 4.43
N ASN A 48 -0.43 -16.80 4.39
CA ASN A 48 0.71 -16.16 5.04
C ASN A 48 1.08 -14.81 4.40
N ILE A 49 1.10 -14.73 3.06
CA ILE A 49 1.38 -13.48 2.33
C ILE A 49 0.30 -12.43 2.62
N PHE A 50 -0.97 -12.80 2.48
CA PHE A 50 -2.11 -11.91 2.69
C PHE A 50 -2.46 -11.70 4.18
N CYS A 51 -1.74 -12.35 5.10
CA CYS A 51 -1.90 -12.15 6.54
C CYS A 51 -1.68 -10.68 6.94
N ILE A 52 -0.77 -9.97 6.28
CA ILE A 52 -0.54 -8.54 6.51
C ILE A 52 -1.81 -7.75 6.16
N CYS A 53 -2.37 -7.97 4.97
CA CYS A 53 -3.60 -7.32 4.51
C CYS A 53 -4.78 -7.64 5.43
N ARG A 54 -4.90 -8.89 5.87
CA ARG A 54 -5.95 -9.33 6.81
C ARG A 54 -5.83 -8.64 8.17
N ASN A 55 -4.63 -8.57 8.73
CA ASN A 55 -4.40 -7.97 10.05
C ASN A 55 -4.59 -6.45 10.02
N PHE A 56 -4.15 -5.79 8.95
CA PHE A 56 -4.36 -4.37 8.75
C PHE A 56 -5.84 -4.04 8.51
N GLY A 57 -6.53 -4.84 7.69
CA GLY A 57 -7.94 -4.67 7.35
C GLY A 57 -8.90 -4.83 8.52
N ARG A 58 -8.58 -5.69 9.50
CA ARG A 58 -9.41 -5.89 10.71
C ARG A 58 -9.64 -4.61 11.52
N ASN A 59 -8.68 -3.69 11.52
CA ASN A 59 -8.76 -2.42 12.23
C ASN A 59 -8.28 -1.27 11.32
N ALA A 60 -8.76 -1.23 10.07
CA ALA A 60 -8.25 -0.29 9.06
C ALA A 60 -8.35 1.17 9.49
N LEU A 61 -9.48 1.58 10.09
CA LEU A 61 -9.71 2.95 10.51
C LEU A 61 -8.78 3.36 11.66
N LEU A 62 -8.59 2.50 12.65
CA LEU A 62 -7.64 2.75 13.74
C LEU A 62 -6.21 2.85 13.23
N MET A 63 -5.79 1.92 12.37
CA MET A 63 -4.44 1.92 11.81
C MET A 63 -4.17 3.18 10.99
N TYR A 64 -5.18 3.66 10.26
CA TYR A 64 -5.12 4.94 9.55
C TYR A 64 -4.91 6.11 10.51
N ILE A 65 -5.79 6.28 11.52
CA ILE A 65 -5.67 7.37 12.50
C ILE A 65 -4.34 7.31 13.25
N LEU A 66 -3.92 6.12 13.70
CA LEU A 66 -2.67 5.93 14.43
C LEU A 66 -1.47 6.28 13.56
N SER A 67 -1.52 5.91 12.27
CA SER A 67 -0.46 6.24 11.32
C SER A 67 -0.30 7.74 11.10
N GLU A 68 -1.43 8.44 10.97
CA GLU A 68 -1.44 9.89 10.81
C GLU A 68 -0.99 10.59 12.09
N LEU A 69 -1.47 10.15 13.26
CA LEU A 69 -1.09 10.70 14.55
C LEU A 69 0.41 10.56 14.82
N VAL A 70 1.00 9.39 14.56
CA VAL A 70 2.44 9.18 14.72
C VAL A 70 3.23 10.01 13.71
N GLN A 71 2.76 10.13 12.47
CA GLN A 71 3.41 10.97 11.47
C GLN A 71 3.37 12.45 11.89
N SER A 72 2.23 12.99 12.30
CA SER A 72 2.11 14.35 12.81
C SER A 72 2.96 14.60 14.06
N PHE A 73 3.05 13.59 14.93
CA PHE A 73 3.91 13.65 16.12
C PHE A 73 5.40 13.74 15.75
N LEU A 74 5.86 12.93 14.79
CA LEU A 74 7.25 12.99 14.29
C LEU A 74 7.56 14.33 13.61
N TRP A 75 6.59 14.94 12.93
CA TRP A 75 6.73 16.28 12.36
C TRP A 75 6.77 17.40 13.40
N SER A 76 6.26 17.15 14.61
CA SER A 76 6.25 18.14 15.70
C SER A 76 7.53 18.10 16.54
N LEU A 77 8.26 16.98 16.50
CA LEU A 77 9.51 16.81 17.23
C LEU A 77 10.68 17.45 16.47
N LYS A 78 11.57 18.08 17.25
CA LYS A 78 12.86 18.60 16.77
C LYS A 78 13.99 17.78 17.38
N THR A 79 15.00 17.49 16.56
CA THR A 79 16.27 16.91 17.00
C THR A 79 17.03 17.94 17.85
N PRO A 80 18.02 17.53 18.67
CA PRO A 80 18.84 18.46 19.47
C PRO A 80 19.48 19.58 18.63
N ASP A 81 19.77 19.30 17.36
CA ASP A 81 20.34 20.24 16.39
C ASP A 81 19.30 21.19 15.76
N GLY A 82 18.04 21.12 16.19
CA GLY A 82 16.95 22.00 15.74
C GLY A 82 16.24 21.56 14.45
N GLU A 83 16.70 20.48 13.81
CA GLU A 83 16.06 19.90 12.62
C GLU A 83 14.78 19.14 12.96
N LEU A 84 13.90 18.94 11.97
CA LEU A 84 12.69 18.14 12.16
C LEU A 84 13.03 16.65 12.07
N VAL A 85 12.47 15.86 12.99
CA VAL A 85 12.81 14.43 13.11
C VAL A 85 12.42 13.63 11.86
N TYR A 86 11.29 13.96 11.22
CA TYR A 86 10.82 13.21 10.06
C TYR A 86 11.74 13.36 8.81
N PRO A 87 12.12 14.58 8.38
CA PRO A 87 13.15 14.76 7.36
C PRO A 87 14.49 14.12 7.72
N TRP A 88 14.92 14.24 8.98
CA TRP A 88 16.16 13.61 9.44
C TRP A 88 16.13 12.08 9.29
N LEU A 89 14.99 11.45 9.57
CA LEU A 89 14.79 10.01 9.39
C LEU A 89 14.89 9.58 7.92
N TRP A 90 14.44 10.44 7.01
CA TRP A 90 14.57 10.22 5.57
C TRP A 90 16.04 10.32 5.12
N GLU A 91 16.76 11.34 5.58
CA GLU A 91 18.18 11.56 5.24
C GLU A 91 19.07 10.39 5.68
N ILE A 92 18.85 9.85 6.88
CA ILE A 92 19.71 8.79 7.44
C ILE A 92 19.37 7.37 6.92
N SER A 93 18.22 7.19 6.28
CA SER A 93 17.70 5.86 5.94
C SER A 93 18.06 5.41 4.53
N VAL A 94 17.29 5.83 3.51
CA VAL A 94 17.35 5.23 2.17
C VAL A 94 17.52 6.27 1.05
N LYS A 95 17.71 7.54 1.40
CA LYS A 95 17.78 8.65 0.44
C LYS A 95 18.75 8.39 -0.71
N ASP A 96 19.95 7.89 -0.42
CA ASP A 96 21.02 7.68 -1.40
C ASP A 96 21.12 6.26 -1.97
N CYS A 97 20.10 5.41 -1.76
CA CYS A 97 20.13 4.01 -2.19
C CYS A 97 19.89 3.81 -3.71
N GLY A 98 19.72 4.89 -4.49
CA GLY A 98 19.50 4.82 -5.93
C GLY A 98 18.88 6.09 -6.51
N SER A 99 17.94 5.93 -7.44
CA SER A 99 17.15 7.06 -7.95
C SER A 99 16.19 7.59 -6.89
N THR A 100 15.87 8.88 -6.93
CA THR A 100 14.95 9.51 -5.96
C THR A 100 13.63 8.76 -5.85
N ALA A 101 13.07 8.30 -6.98
CA ALA A 101 11.81 7.55 -7.00
C ALA A 101 11.93 6.19 -6.29
N PHE A 102 13.06 5.50 -6.47
CA PHE A 102 13.31 4.22 -5.81
C PHE A 102 13.50 4.39 -4.30
N SER A 103 14.24 5.41 -3.88
CA SER A 103 14.43 5.75 -2.46
C SER A 103 13.10 6.05 -1.77
N ILE A 104 12.20 6.81 -2.41
CA ILE A 104 10.86 7.12 -1.89
C ILE A 104 10.03 5.85 -1.72
N LEU A 105 10.07 4.96 -2.72
CA LEU A 105 9.35 3.69 -2.68
C LEU A 105 9.86 2.80 -1.53
N LEU A 106 11.18 2.70 -1.36
CA LEU A 106 11.79 1.93 -0.28
C LEU A 106 11.42 2.49 1.10
N PHE A 107 11.51 3.80 1.28
CA PHE A 107 11.12 4.43 2.55
C PHE A 107 9.64 4.21 2.86
N SER A 108 8.77 4.33 1.85
CA SER A 108 7.33 4.04 1.99
C SER A 108 7.07 2.57 2.35
N MET A 109 7.81 1.63 1.74
CA MET A 109 7.73 0.21 2.09
C MET A 109 8.18 -0.05 3.53
N MET A 110 9.29 0.57 3.97
CA MET A 110 9.75 0.45 5.36
C MET A 110 8.71 0.99 6.34
N TRP A 111 8.08 2.12 6.01
CA TRP A 111 6.99 2.68 6.81
C TRP A 111 5.81 1.71 6.93
N ILE A 112 5.36 1.10 5.83
CA ILE A 112 4.28 0.10 5.86
C ILE A 112 4.68 -1.13 6.68
N LEU A 113 5.92 -1.60 6.54
CA LEU A 113 6.43 -2.75 7.30
C LEU A 113 6.54 -2.45 8.80
N PHE A 114 6.84 -1.21 9.19
CA PHE A 114 6.83 -0.77 10.58
C PHE A 114 5.43 -0.93 11.21
N TRP A 115 4.37 -0.53 10.50
CA TRP A 115 2.99 -0.67 10.94
C TRP A 115 2.49 -2.13 11.04
N ARG A 116 3.23 -3.08 10.48
CA ARG A 116 2.92 -4.51 10.64
C ARG A 116 3.01 -4.97 12.09
N ILE A 117 3.88 -4.37 12.90
CA ILE A 117 4.09 -4.72 14.31
C ILE A 117 2.82 -4.42 15.13
N PRO A 118 2.31 -3.17 15.19
CA PRO A 118 1.08 -2.85 15.90
C PRO A 118 -0.13 -3.60 15.33
N ALA A 119 -0.25 -3.70 13.99
CA ALA A 119 -1.34 -4.46 13.37
C ALA A 119 -1.38 -5.92 13.83
N ARG A 120 -0.22 -6.59 13.93
CA ARG A 120 -0.11 -7.96 14.44
C ARG A 120 -0.42 -8.04 15.93
N LEU A 121 0.00 -7.06 16.72
CA LEU A 121 -0.29 -7.01 18.16
C LEU A 121 -1.80 -6.92 18.41
N LEU A 122 -2.49 -6.00 17.73
CA LEU A 122 -3.96 -5.88 17.81
C LEU A 122 -4.64 -7.17 17.37
N ALA A 123 -4.21 -7.76 16.25
CA ALA A 123 -4.79 -8.99 15.72
C ALA A 123 -4.62 -10.18 16.69
N ARG A 124 -3.46 -10.30 17.35
CA ARG A 124 -3.21 -11.35 18.36
C ARG A 124 -4.05 -11.18 19.61
N ARG A 125 -4.32 -9.94 20.02
CA ARG A 125 -5.16 -9.66 21.19
C ARG A 125 -6.67 -9.75 20.90
N GLY A 126 -7.06 -10.03 19.65
CA GLY A 126 -8.47 -10.12 19.26
C GLY A 126 -9.24 -8.81 19.41
N ILE A 127 -8.53 -7.68 19.53
CA ILE A 127 -9.15 -6.37 19.73
C ILE A 127 -9.68 -5.91 18.37
N LEU A 128 -11.01 -5.91 18.24
CA LEU A 128 -11.73 -5.34 17.09
C LEU A 128 -12.37 -4.05 17.56
N LEU A 129 -11.71 -2.92 17.28
CA LEU A 129 -12.25 -1.61 17.59
C LEU A 129 -13.12 -1.18 16.41
N ARG A 130 -14.43 -1.27 16.61
CA ARG A 130 -15.42 -0.64 15.74
C ARG A 130 -15.57 0.78 16.26
N LEU A 131 -14.90 1.72 15.59
CA LEU A 131 -15.11 3.15 15.80
C LEU A 131 -16.26 3.63 14.92
#